data_AF-C5LXS2-F1
#
_entry.id   AF-C5LXS2-F1
#
_cell.length_a   1.000
_cell.length_b   1.000
_cell.length_c   1.000
_cell.angle_alpha   90.00
_cell.angle_beta   90.00
_cell.angle_gamma   90.00
#
_symmetry.space_group_name_H-M   'P 1'
#
loop_
_entity.id
_entity.type
_entity.pdbx_description
1 polymer ?
#
loop_
_entity_poly.entity_id
_entity_poly.type
_entity_poly.pdbx_seq_one_letter_code
_entity_poly.pdbx_strand_id
1 'polypeptide(L)'
;MTSISVVFLLAFPVCKAVDLEAAGLAFIGFQKKHGKSYDNKEEEMKRAAIFHDNLNYIEEVNAQNLSYKLGVNEYTDLTLEEFAALKLSSTDMSEGMGDGFVAGAGPTTTTLPTSVDWRKKGVLNPVKDQGYCGSCWAFSAIGALEPRYAIATGKLLSLSEQQLVDCAGAYGNE
;
A
#
# COMPACT_ATOMS: atom_id res chain seq x y z
N MET A 1 -70.68 17.51 16.28
CA MET A 1 -69.31 17.72 16.80
C MET A 1 -68.53 16.44 16.56
N THR A 2 -67.74 16.37 15.50
CA THR A 2 -66.82 15.26 15.24
C THR A 2 -65.48 15.88 14.88
N SER A 3 -64.58 15.86 15.86
CA SER A 3 -63.22 16.40 15.73
C SER A 3 -62.35 15.36 15.02
N ILE A 4 -61.87 15.67 13.81
CA ILE A 4 -60.91 14.85 13.09
C ILE A 4 -59.51 15.33 13.50
N SER A 5 -58.80 14.51 14.28
CA SER A 5 -57.39 14.75 14.60
C SER A 5 -56.52 14.25 13.44
N VAL A 6 -55.85 15.17 12.77
CA VAL A 6 -54.85 14.86 11.73
C VAL A 6 -53.51 14.67 12.42
N VAL A 7 -53.02 13.43 12.44
CA VAL A 7 -51.67 13.10 12.92
C VAL A 7 -50.70 13.32 11.76
N PHE A 8 -49.89 14.38 11.84
CA PHE A 8 -48.75 14.58 10.94
C PHE A 8 -47.61 13.63 11.37
N LEU A 9 -47.45 12.52 10.64
CA LEU A 9 -46.24 11.71 10.69
C LEU A 9 -45.13 12.47 9.98
N LEU A 10 -44.29 13.17 10.75
CA LEU A 10 -43.02 13.69 10.26
C LEU A 10 -42.08 12.52 10.01
N ALA A 11 -41.94 12.13 8.74
CA ALA A 11 -40.88 11.24 8.30
C ALA A 11 -39.55 11.99 8.40
N PHE A 12 -38.83 11.82 9.51
CA PHE A 12 -37.44 12.25 9.60
C PHE A 12 -36.58 11.36 8.69
N PRO A 13 -35.60 11.91 7.96
CA PRO A 13 -34.76 11.14 7.05
C PRO A 13 -33.76 10.33 7.88
N VAL A 14 -34.13 9.10 8.23
CA VAL A 14 -33.28 8.13 8.94
C VAL A 14 -32.03 7.75 8.12
N CYS A 15 -32.05 7.98 6.80
CA CYS A 15 -31.06 7.41 5.89
C CYS A 15 -29.63 7.98 6.01
N LYS A 16 -29.41 9.20 6.53
CA LYS A 16 -28.05 9.79 6.60
C LYS A 16 -27.29 9.49 7.90
N ALA A 17 -28.00 9.21 9.00
CA ALA A 17 -27.35 8.97 10.29
C ALA A 17 -26.73 7.56 10.38
N VAL A 18 -27.35 6.59 9.70
CA VAL A 18 -26.89 5.20 9.66
C VAL A 18 -25.54 5.07 8.94
N ASP A 19 -25.33 5.83 7.86
CA ASP A 19 -24.08 5.81 7.09
C ASP A 19 -22.91 6.39 7.89
N LEU A 20 -23.15 7.46 8.67
CA LEU A 20 -22.10 8.09 9.49
C LEU A 20 -21.70 7.21 10.69
N GLU A 21 -22.66 6.50 11.29
CA GLU A 21 -22.41 5.59 12.42
C GLU A 21 -21.67 4.32 11.95
N ALA A 22 -22.06 3.76 10.80
CA ALA A 22 -21.37 2.63 10.19
C ALA A 22 -19.93 3.00 9.77
N ALA A 23 -19.73 4.18 9.17
CA ALA A 23 -18.41 4.70 8.83
C ALA A 23 -17.54 4.91 10.08
N GLY A 24 -18.12 5.44 11.16
CA GLY A 24 -17.43 5.60 12.45
C GLY A 24 -16.96 4.26 13.03
N LEU A 25 -17.81 3.23 13.01
CA LEU A 25 -17.44 1.88 13.45
C LEU A 25 -16.35 1.26 12.56
N ALA A 26 -16.43 1.47 11.25
CA ALA A 26 -15.41 1.01 10.30
C ALA A 26 -14.05 1.65 10.59
N PHE A 27 -14.02 2.96 10.88
CA PHE A 27 -12.79 3.67 11.23
C PHE A 27 -12.18 3.18 12.55
N ILE A 28 -12.99 2.94 13.58
CA ILE A 28 -12.52 2.35 14.85
C ILE A 28 -11.93 0.95 14.61
N GLY A 29 -12.58 0.14 13.78
CA GLY A 29 -12.08 -1.17 13.39
C GLY A 29 -10.73 -1.09 12.64
N PHE A 30 -10.61 -0.12 11.74
CA PHE A 30 -9.38 0.20 11.03
C PHE A 30 -8.25 0.61 11.99
N GLN A 31 -8.51 1.54 12.92
CA GLN A 31 -7.55 1.99 13.91
C GLN A 31 -7.00 0.82 14.73
N LYS A 32 -7.89 -0.06 15.21
CA LYS A 32 -7.50 -1.24 15.98
C LYS A 32 -6.69 -2.24 15.14
N LYS A 33 -7.11 -2.50 13.90
CA LYS A 33 -6.44 -3.47 13.02
C LYS A 33 -5.04 -3.02 12.63
N HIS A 34 -4.83 -1.73 12.39
CA HIS A 34 -3.57 -1.17 11.90
C HIS A 34 -2.78 -0.43 12.99
N GLY A 35 -3.20 -0.50 14.25
CA GLY A 35 -2.51 0.13 15.38
C GLY A 35 -2.42 1.65 15.27
N LYS A 36 -3.42 2.31 14.68
CA LYS A 36 -3.40 3.76 14.45
C LYS A 36 -3.78 4.51 15.73
N SER A 37 -2.98 5.52 16.04
CA SER A 37 -3.24 6.53 17.05
C SER A 37 -2.85 7.89 16.50
N TYR A 38 -3.59 8.94 16.89
CA TYR A 38 -3.39 10.29 16.37
C TYR A 38 -3.15 11.27 17.52
N ASP A 39 -2.36 12.30 17.25
CA ASP A 39 -1.85 13.22 18.28
C ASP A 39 -2.95 13.99 19.00
N ASN A 40 -4.03 14.32 18.29
CA ASN A 40 -5.14 15.09 18.82
C ASN A 40 -6.45 14.77 18.07
N LYS A 41 -7.56 15.31 18.60
CA LYS A 41 -8.89 15.03 18.06
C LYS A 41 -9.10 15.62 16.66
N GLU A 42 -8.47 16.75 16.35
CA GLU A 42 -8.57 17.38 15.04
C GLU A 42 -7.93 16.50 13.96
N GLU A 43 -6.74 15.97 14.22
CA GLU A 43 -6.07 15.01 13.34
C GLU A 43 -6.89 13.72 13.21
N GLU A 44 -7.42 13.18 14.30
CA GLU A 44 -8.29 11.99 14.23
C GLU A 44 -9.54 12.24 13.37
N MET A 45 -10.18 13.41 13.49
CA MET A 45 -11.34 13.77 12.64
C MET A 45 -10.95 13.92 11.17
N LYS A 46 -9.81 14.54 10.88
CA LYS A 46 -9.26 14.63 9.52
C LYS A 46 -9.03 13.23 8.93
N ARG A 47 -8.41 12.33 9.71
CA ARG A 47 -8.10 10.95 9.30
C ARG A 47 -9.36 10.12 9.09
N ALA A 48 -10.38 10.29 9.93
CA ALA A 48 -11.68 9.67 9.76
C ALA A 48 -12.39 10.12 8.47
N ALA A 49 -12.32 11.40 8.14
CA ALA A 49 -12.89 11.94 6.90
C ALA A 49 -12.19 11.36 5.66
N ILE A 50 -10.85 11.36 5.65
CA ILE A 50 -10.05 10.77 4.56
C ILE A 50 -10.33 9.27 4.42
N PHE A 51 -10.41 8.55 5.54
CA PHE A 51 -10.76 7.13 5.54
C PHE A 51 -12.13 6.88 4.92
N HIS A 52 -13.12 7.71 5.25
CA HIS A 52 -14.46 7.58 4.68
C HIS A 52 -14.46 7.82 3.17
N ASP A 53 -13.78 8.86 2.69
CA ASP A 53 -13.66 9.15 1.27
C ASP A 53 -12.97 8.00 0.51
N ASN A 54 -11.88 7.46 1.08
CA ASN A 54 -11.19 6.31 0.51
C ASN A 54 -12.01 5.02 0.55
N LEU A 55 -12.86 4.82 1.56
CA LEU A 55 -13.77 3.67 1.63
C LEU A 55 -14.82 3.74 0.52
N ASN A 56 -15.40 4.92 0.28
CA ASN A 56 -16.33 5.15 -0.83
C ASN A 56 -15.63 4.86 -2.17
N TYR A 57 -14.41 5.34 -2.36
CA TYR A 57 -13.60 5.04 -3.55
C TYR A 57 -13.36 3.52 -3.74
N ILE A 58 -13.04 2.80 -2.67
CA ILE A 58 -12.86 1.34 -2.70
C ILE A 58 -14.15 0.65 -3.18
N GLU A 59 -15.31 1.05 -2.66
CA GLU A 59 -16.59 0.48 -3.03
C GLU A 59 -16.96 0.76 -4.50
N GLU A 60 -16.77 2.00 -4.95
CA GLU A 60 -17.01 2.42 -6.33
C GLU A 60 -16.13 1.63 -7.33
N VAL A 61 -14.84 1.47 -7.05
CA VAL A 61 -13.93 0.70 -7.91
C VAL A 61 -14.31 -0.79 -7.92
N ASN A 62 -14.65 -1.33 -6.76
CA ASN A 62 -15.02 -2.74 -6.63
C ASN A 62 -16.37 -3.08 -7.32
N ALA A 63 -17.22 -2.09 -7.57
CA ALA A 63 -18.45 -2.23 -8.33
C ALA A 63 -18.24 -2.33 -9.86
N GLN A 64 -17.05 -1.97 -10.37
CA GLN A 64 -16.77 -1.91 -11.82
C GLN A 64 -16.42 -3.28 -12.46
N ASN A 65 -16.48 -4.38 -11.70
CA ASN A 65 -16.15 -5.74 -12.17
C ASN A 65 -14.77 -5.84 -12.86
N LEU A 66 -13.76 -5.21 -12.26
CA LEU A 66 -12.38 -5.24 -12.73
C LEU A 66 -11.71 -6.58 -12.39
N SER A 67 -10.55 -6.85 -13.03
CA SER A 67 -9.72 -8.02 -12.73
C SER A 67 -9.05 -7.99 -11.35
N TYR A 68 -9.18 -6.87 -10.64
CA TYR A 68 -8.67 -6.66 -9.30
C TYR A 68 -9.73 -6.02 -8.41
N LYS A 69 -9.47 -6.04 -7.10
CA LYS A 69 -10.27 -5.35 -6.10
C LYS A 69 -9.37 -4.51 -5.20
N LEU A 70 -9.89 -3.37 -4.78
CA LEU A 70 -9.29 -2.57 -3.71
C LEU A 70 -9.78 -3.07 -2.35
N GLY A 71 -9.04 -2.73 -1.30
CA GLY A 71 -9.41 -3.07 0.06
C GLY A 71 -8.77 -2.12 1.06
N VAL A 72 -9.39 -2.02 2.23
CA VAL A 72 -8.87 -1.24 3.36
C VAL A 72 -7.52 -1.81 3.78
N ASN A 73 -6.50 -0.96 3.76
CA ASN A 73 -5.13 -1.26 4.13
C ASN A 73 -4.57 -0.15 5.03
N GLU A 74 -3.32 -0.28 5.48
CA GLU A 74 -2.68 0.63 6.43
C GLU A 74 -2.57 2.10 5.97
N TYR A 75 -2.83 2.39 4.69
CA TYR A 75 -2.76 3.73 4.09
C TYR A 75 -4.14 4.34 3.80
N THR A 76 -5.23 3.66 4.15
CA THR A 76 -6.60 4.13 3.86
C THR A 76 -6.95 5.45 4.55
N ASP A 77 -6.21 5.89 5.56
CA ASP A 77 -6.38 7.18 6.24
C ASP A 77 -5.48 8.31 5.69
N LEU A 78 -4.81 8.10 4.55
CA LEU A 78 -3.96 9.09 3.89
C LEU A 78 -4.59 9.58 2.59
N THR A 79 -4.34 10.85 2.25
CA THR A 79 -4.57 11.31 0.87
C THR A 79 -3.50 10.73 -0.06
N LEU A 80 -3.74 10.77 -1.38
CA LEU A 80 -2.73 10.36 -2.36
C LEU A 80 -1.44 11.17 -2.23
N GLU A 81 -1.55 12.46 -1.95
CA GLU A 81 -0.41 13.37 -1.76
C GLU A 81 0.38 13.03 -0.50
N GLU A 82 -0.30 12.76 0.61
CA GLU A 82 0.34 12.32 1.86
C GLU A 82 1.01 10.95 1.66
N PHE A 83 0.33 10.00 1.00
CA PHE A 83 0.91 8.71 0.68
C PHE A 83 2.16 8.86 -0.20
N ALA A 84 2.09 9.67 -1.25
CA ALA A 84 3.19 9.91 -2.16
C ALA A 84 4.40 10.50 -1.41
N ALA A 85 4.18 11.51 -0.57
CA ALA A 85 5.24 12.15 0.22
C ALA A 85 5.90 11.20 1.23
N LEU A 86 5.16 10.20 1.76
CA LEU A 86 5.67 9.27 2.78
C LEU A 86 6.29 7.99 2.22
N LYS A 87 5.84 7.52 1.05
CA LYS A 87 6.14 6.17 0.56
C LYS A 87 6.84 6.12 -0.80
N LEU A 88 6.70 7.17 -1.61
CA LEU A 88 7.35 7.22 -2.91
C LEU A 88 8.71 7.90 -2.78
N SER A 89 9.67 7.45 -3.59
CA SER A 89 10.96 8.11 -3.65
C SER A 89 10.83 9.43 -4.42
N SER A 90 11.49 10.47 -3.91
CA SER A 90 11.70 11.74 -4.62
C SER A 90 12.88 11.68 -5.59
N THR A 91 13.65 10.58 -5.59
CA THR A 91 14.84 10.42 -6.42
C THR A 91 14.47 10.31 -7.90
N ASP A 92 14.98 11.23 -8.71
CA ASP A 92 14.94 11.14 -10.16
C ASP A 92 15.91 10.07 -10.65
N MET A 93 15.41 8.85 -10.82
CA MET A 93 16.20 7.71 -11.32
C MET A 93 16.40 7.76 -12.85
N SER A 94 16.00 8.84 -13.53
CA SER A 94 16.07 8.93 -15.00
C SER A 94 17.50 9.14 -15.52
N GLU A 95 18.39 9.76 -14.74
CA GLU A 95 19.75 10.08 -15.22
C GLU A 95 20.76 8.92 -15.13
N GLY A 96 20.36 7.77 -14.56
CA GLY A 96 21.25 6.62 -14.31
C GLY A 96 21.04 5.39 -15.20
N MET A 97 20.01 5.37 -16.06
CA MET A 97 19.77 4.26 -17.00
C MET A 97 20.68 4.39 -18.23
N GLY A 98 21.99 4.46 -18.00
CA GLY A 98 22.97 4.30 -19.06
C GLY A 98 22.76 2.97 -19.78
N ASP A 99 22.84 3.01 -21.10
CA ASP A 99 22.74 1.94 -22.11
C ASP A 99 23.58 0.66 -21.88
N GLY A 100 24.27 0.53 -20.74
CA GLY A 100 25.15 -0.57 -20.38
C GLY A 100 24.47 -1.87 -19.94
N PHE A 101 23.16 -2.03 -20.13
CA PHE A 101 22.52 -3.34 -19.95
C PHE A 101 22.93 -4.28 -21.08
N VAL A 102 24.05 -4.97 -20.90
CA VAL A 102 24.37 -6.14 -21.71
C VAL A 102 23.43 -7.25 -21.25
N ALA A 103 22.27 -7.35 -21.90
CA ALA A 103 21.45 -8.54 -21.85
C ALA A 103 22.33 -9.70 -22.32
N GLY A 104 22.89 -10.47 -21.39
CA GLY A 104 23.57 -11.71 -21.73
C GLY A 104 22.58 -12.53 -22.55
N ALA A 105 22.93 -12.84 -23.80
CA ALA A 105 22.10 -13.64 -24.68
C ALA A 105 21.83 -14.96 -23.95
N GLY A 106 20.64 -15.07 -23.36
CA GLY A 106 20.18 -16.31 -22.76
C GLY A 106 20.20 -17.43 -23.80
N PRO A 107 20.20 -18.70 -23.39
CA PRO A 107 20.17 -19.81 -24.33
C PRO A 107 19.03 -19.59 -25.35
N THR A 108 19.37 -19.58 -26.64
CA THR A 108 18.45 -19.36 -27.78
C THR A 108 17.42 -20.47 -27.94
N THR A 109 17.48 -21.51 -27.11
CA THR A 109 16.59 -22.66 -27.10
C THR A 109 16.17 -22.95 -25.67
N THR A 110 15.00 -22.46 -25.26
CA THR A 110 14.39 -22.93 -24.01
C THR A 110 12.88 -22.79 -24.08
N THR A 111 12.19 -23.92 -24.03
CA THR A 111 10.80 -23.98 -23.60
C THR A 111 10.75 -23.43 -22.17
N LEU A 112 10.16 -22.25 -21.99
CA LEU A 112 9.99 -21.64 -20.68
C LEU A 112 8.87 -22.34 -19.91
N PRO A 113 8.96 -22.40 -18.57
CA PRO A 113 7.85 -22.86 -17.76
C PRO A 113 6.63 -21.93 -17.93
N THR A 114 5.43 -22.49 -17.87
CA THR A 114 4.17 -21.73 -17.94
C THR A 114 3.95 -20.83 -16.73
N SER A 115 4.60 -21.11 -15.60
CA SER A 115 4.59 -20.27 -14.40
C SER A 115 5.84 -20.49 -13.56
N VAL A 116 6.27 -19.44 -12.85
CA VAL A 116 7.38 -19.48 -11.90
C VAL A 116 6.95 -18.81 -10.60
N ASP A 117 7.22 -19.46 -9.46
CA ASP A 117 7.02 -18.89 -8.13
C ASP A 117 8.25 -19.20 -7.25
N TRP A 118 9.11 -18.20 -7.06
CA TRP A 118 10.33 -18.32 -6.27
C TRP A 118 10.06 -18.54 -4.77
N ARG A 119 8.87 -18.20 -4.25
CA ARG A 119 8.50 -18.44 -2.85
C ARG A 119 8.49 -19.93 -2.53
N LYS A 120 8.08 -20.75 -3.50
CA LYS A 120 8.07 -22.22 -3.38
C LYS A 120 9.46 -22.85 -3.36
N LYS A 121 10.51 -22.07 -3.59
CA LYS A 121 11.90 -22.54 -3.63
C LYS A 121 12.66 -22.30 -2.33
N GLY A 122 12.07 -21.60 -1.36
CA GLY A 122 12.72 -21.31 -0.07
C GLY A 122 13.90 -20.34 -0.19
N VAL A 123 13.92 -19.50 -1.22
CA VAL A 123 15.02 -18.54 -1.50
C VAL A 123 14.65 -17.09 -1.21
N LEU A 124 13.51 -16.83 -0.57
CA LEU A 124 13.02 -15.49 -0.28
C LEU A 124 12.85 -15.29 1.22
N ASN A 125 13.27 -14.13 1.71
CA ASN A 125 12.96 -13.67 3.07
C ASN A 125 11.49 -13.21 3.19
N PRO A 126 10.96 -13.05 4.42
CA PRO A 126 9.67 -12.41 4.64
C PRO A 126 9.61 -11.00 4.01
N VAL A 127 8.39 -10.56 3.69
CA VAL A 127 8.15 -9.18 3.22
C VAL A 127 8.61 -8.20 4.30
N LYS A 128 9.38 -7.18 3.90
CA LYS A 128 9.89 -6.13 4.77
C LYS A 128 9.08 -4.83 4.57
N ASP A 129 9.20 -3.89 5.51
CA ASP A 129 8.56 -2.56 5.46
C ASP A 129 9.64 -1.47 5.43
N GLN A 130 9.56 -0.58 4.44
CA GLN A 130 10.48 0.56 4.28
C GLN A 130 10.17 1.73 5.22
N GLY A 131 9.05 1.67 5.95
CA GLY A 131 8.60 2.75 6.82
C GLY A 131 8.24 4.00 6.01
N TYR A 132 8.63 5.17 6.53
CA TYR A 132 8.36 6.48 5.93
C TYR A 132 9.52 7.02 5.08
N CYS A 133 10.45 6.15 4.72
CA CYS A 133 11.59 6.48 3.88
C CYS A 133 11.27 6.11 2.43
N GLY A 134 11.63 6.97 1.47
CA GLY A 134 11.57 6.69 0.03
C GLY A 134 12.60 5.65 -0.45
N SER A 135 12.95 4.67 0.39
CA SER A 135 14.02 3.70 0.16
C SER A 135 13.61 2.47 -0.65
N CYS A 136 12.45 2.51 -1.33
CA CYS A 136 11.93 1.38 -2.13
C CYS A 136 12.96 0.83 -3.14
N TRP A 137 13.85 1.68 -3.66
CA TRP A 137 14.94 1.29 -4.55
C TRP A 137 15.95 0.34 -3.86
N ALA A 138 16.28 0.57 -2.58
CA ALA A 138 17.19 -0.27 -1.81
C ALA A 138 16.54 -1.62 -1.50
N PHE A 139 15.27 -1.61 -1.10
CA PHE A 139 14.47 -2.83 -0.88
C PHE A 139 14.32 -3.65 -2.17
N SER A 140 14.13 -2.99 -3.32
CA SER A 140 14.07 -3.65 -4.63
C SER A 140 15.40 -4.32 -5.00
N ALA A 141 16.52 -3.61 -4.84
CA ALA A 141 17.85 -4.14 -5.11
C ALA A 141 18.19 -5.35 -4.22
N ILE A 142 17.92 -5.25 -2.91
CA ILE A 142 18.15 -6.35 -1.96
C ILE A 142 17.18 -7.51 -2.20
N GLY A 143 15.91 -7.22 -2.51
CA GLY A 143 14.90 -8.22 -2.84
C GLY A 143 15.25 -9.06 -4.07
N ALA A 144 16.11 -8.56 -4.96
CA ALA A 144 16.67 -9.33 -6.07
C ALA A 144 18.01 -10.02 -5.70
N LEU A 145 18.86 -9.37 -4.91
CA LEU A 145 20.18 -9.88 -4.53
C LEU A 145 20.12 -11.07 -3.58
N GLU A 146 19.28 -11.01 -2.54
CA GLU A 146 19.09 -12.08 -1.56
C GLU A 146 18.72 -13.43 -2.21
N PRO A 147 17.67 -13.54 -3.06
CA PRO A 147 17.35 -14.79 -3.72
C PRO A 147 18.43 -15.24 -4.69
N ARG A 148 19.06 -14.31 -5.42
CA ARG A 148 20.15 -14.68 -6.35
C ARG A 148 21.32 -15.32 -5.61
N TYR A 149 21.67 -14.79 -4.44
CA TYR A 149 22.70 -15.32 -3.56
C TYR A 149 22.31 -16.68 -2.98
N ALA A 150 21.06 -16.82 -2.51
CA ALA A 150 20.54 -18.08 -1.99
C ALA A 150 20.55 -19.19 -3.05
N ILE A 151 20.19 -18.89 -4.30
CA ILE A 151 20.26 -19.84 -5.42
C ILE A 151 21.70 -20.27 -5.70
N ALA A 152 22.65 -19.34 -5.66
CA ALA A 152 24.06 -19.64 -5.99
C ALA A 152 24.79 -20.41 -4.88
N THR A 153 24.43 -20.17 -3.62
CA THR A 153 25.23 -20.61 -2.45
C THR A 153 24.50 -21.59 -1.54
N GLY A 154 23.18 -21.71 -1.68
CA GLY A 154 22.32 -22.44 -0.75
C GLY A 154 22.08 -21.72 0.58
N LYS A 155 22.54 -20.47 0.74
CA LYS A 155 22.39 -19.69 1.98
C LYS A 155 21.44 -18.51 1.80
N LEU A 156 20.35 -18.50 2.55
CA LEU A 156 19.44 -17.35 2.61
C LEU A 156 19.93 -16.37 3.67
N LEU A 157 20.33 -15.18 3.23
CA LEU A 157 20.76 -14.08 4.09
C LEU A 157 19.69 -13.00 4.12
N SER A 158 19.53 -12.33 5.26
CA SER A 158 18.81 -11.07 5.35
C SER A 158 19.84 -9.93 5.30
N LEU A 159 19.94 -9.26 4.17
CA LEU A 159 20.88 -8.17 3.93
C LEU A 159 20.32 -6.83 4.45
N SER A 160 21.20 -5.82 4.57
CA SER A 160 20.88 -4.51 5.16
C SER A 160 20.49 -3.49 4.09
N GLU A 161 19.21 -3.16 3.99
CA GLU A 161 18.72 -2.04 3.17
C GLU A 161 19.35 -0.71 3.59
N GLN A 162 19.53 -0.51 4.90
CA GLN A 162 20.10 0.72 5.45
C GLN A 162 21.54 0.95 4.97
N GLN A 163 22.32 -0.11 4.76
CA GLN A 163 23.66 0.05 4.20
C GLN A 163 23.63 0.68 2.81
N LEU A 164 22.68 0.30 1.96
CA LEU A 164 22.52 0.93 0.65
C LEU A 164 22.10 2.39 0.81
N VAL A 165 21.12 2.67 1.68
CA VAL A 165 20.66 4.03 1.98
C VAL A 165 21.83 4.93 2.42
N ASP A 166 22.70 4.46 3.31
CA ASP A 166 23.77 5.28 3.87
C ASP A 166 24.98 5.41 2.94
N CYS A 167 25.24 4.44 2.06
CA CYS A 167 26.52 4.32 1.35
C CYS A 167 26.43 4.46 -0.17
N ALA A 168 25.24 4.46 -0.78
CA ALA A 168 25.09 4.55 -2.23
C ALA A 168 25.13 5.99 -2.79
N GLY A 169 25.72 6.95 -2.05
CA GLY A 169 25.91 8.37 -2.41
C GLY A 169 26.18 8.63 -3.89
N ALA A 170 27.16 7.89 -4.42
CA ALA A 170 27.63 8.01 -5.79
C ALA A 170 26.59 7.65 -6.88
N TYR A 171 25.42 7.15 -6.51
CA TYR A 171 24.32 6.75 -7.41
C TYR A 171 23.05 7.58 -7.22
N GLY A 172 23.16 8.77 -6.60
CA GLY A 172 22.05 9.72 -6.50
C GLY A 172 21.00 9.35 -5.46
N ASN A 173 21.39 8.68 -4.37
CA ASN A 173 20.51 8.33 -3.25
C ASN A 173 20.32 9.48 -2.22
N GLU A 174 20.68 10.71 -2.60
CA GLU A 174 20.57 11.94 -1.80
C GLU A 174 19.19 12.59 -1.92
#